data_AF-A0A1H7KXR4-F1
#
_entry.id   AF-A0A1H7KXR4-F1
#
_cell.length_a   1.000
_cell.length_b   1.000
_cell.length_c   1.000
_cell.angle_alpha   90.00
_cell.angle_beta   90.00
_cell.angle_gamma   90.00
#
_symmetry.space_group_name_H-M   'P 1'
#
loop_
_entity.id
_entity.type
_entity.pdbx_description
1 polymer ?
#
loop_
_entity_poly.entity_id
_entity_poly.type
_entity_poly.pdbx_seq_one_letter_code
_entity_poly.pdbx_strand_id
1 'polypeptide(L)'
;MNETPKLRRGWTTGACATAACKAALTGMWGGTVPDRVTITLPRGETPTFEIVNVAGHEAGVIKDAGDDPDVTHGAEIRVRVAASKGGIVFRAGEGVGTVTKPGLPIAVGEPAINPVPRAMMVEVVAELAAEYARAPDVEITVSVVGGVELAGKTWNPRLGIEGGLSILGTTGIVRPFSCAAWIASIHRGIDVAIASGQDHVAGCTGATSERVVQALHGLPDHAMLDMGDFAGGMLKYLRRHPVARVTVGGGIGKLSKLAQGAMDLHSGRSQVDFGLLSDWAGVNLSDCNTALEAVERVPSLAGVVAGRARAQVMSMIGAQVDIVVIDRAGRILAHDG
;
A
#
# COMPACT_ATOMS: atom_id res chain seq x y z
N MET A 1 -4.91 -33.84 -12.19
CA MET A 1 -4.39 -32.86 -11.23
C MET A 1 -4.14 -31.58 -11.99
N ASN A 2 -5.03 -30.60 -11.91
CA ASN A 2 -4.78 -29.28 -12.48
C ASN A 2 -3.89 -28.53 -11.50
N GLU A 3 -2.57 -28.74 -11.58
CA GLU A 3 -1.63 -27.88 -10.87
C GLU A 3 -1.76 -26.48 -11.45
N THR A 4 -2.34 -25.57 -10.67
CA THR A 4 -2.35 -24.16 -11.01
C THR A 4 -0.89 -23.71 -11.12
N PRO A 5 -0.44 -23.14 -12.25
CA PRO A 5 0.95 -22.75 -12.43
C PRO A 5 1.37 -21.81 -11.30
N LYS A 6 2.51 -22.11 -10.67
CA LYS A 6 3.01 -21.37 -9.52
C LYS A 6 3.46 -19.99 -9.99
N LEU A 7 2.73 -18.96 -9.58
CA LEU A 7 3.04 -17.57 -9.93
C LEU A 7 4.45 -17.18 -9.49
N ARG A 8 5.15 -16.45 -10.35
CA ARG A 8 6.53 -16.01 -10.19
C ARG A 8 6.61 -14.85 -9.20
N ARG A 9 7.50 -14.97 -8.22
CA ARG A 9 7.85 -13.88 -7.29
C ARG A 9 8.74 -12.87 -8.01
N GLY A 10 8.71 -11.63 -7.54
CA GLY A 10 9.62 -10.58 -7.98
C GLY A 10 10.41 -9.96 -6.84
N TRP A 11 11.06 -8.83 -7.14
CA TRP A 11 11.92 -8.12 -6.21
C TRP A 11 11.37 -6.72 -5.93
N THR A 12 11.44 -6.32 -4.67
CA THR A 12 10.96 -5.00 -4.23
C THR A 12 11.89 -3.88 -4.71
N THR A 13 11.41 -2.63 -4.74
CA THR A 13 12.25 -1.48 -5.07
C THR A 13 13.46 -1.37 -4.14
N GLY A 14 13.32 -1.73 -2.86
CA GLY A 14 14.43 -1.80 -1.91
C GLY A 14 15.50 -2.84 -2.24
N ALA A 15 15.12 -4.01 -2.75
CA ALA A 15 16.08 -5.04 -3.16
C ALA A 15 16.87 -4.59 -4.40
N CYS A 16 16.18 -4.03 -5.39
CA CYS A 16 16.83 -3.47 -6.58
C CYS A 16 17.78 -2.31 -6.24
N ALA A 17 17.37 -1.39 -5.36
CA ALA A 17 18.22 -0.30 -4.88
C ALA A 17 19.46 -0.85 -4.13
N THR A 18 19.29 -1.87 -3.30
CA THR A 18 20.42 -2.51 -2.58
C THR A 18 21.40 -3.16 -3.57
N ALA A 19 20.92 -3.85 -4.59
CA ALA A 19 21.76 -4.44 -5.63
C ALA A 19 22.52 -3.36 -6.43
N ALA A 20 21.83 -2.31 -6.89
CA ALA A 20 22.47 -1.18 -7.54
C ALA A 20 23.52 -0.50 -6.65
N CYS A 21 23.24 -0.33 -5.36
CA CYS A 21 24.18 0.21 -4.37
C CYS A 21 25.44 -0.66 -4.26
N LYS A 22 25.28 -1.99 -4.15
CA LYS A 22 26.40 -2.94 -4.11
C LYS A 22 27.28 -2.81 -5.35
N ALA A 23 26.68 -2.83 -6.54
CA ALA A 23 27.41 -2.71 -7.80
C ALA A 23 28.18 -1.39 -7.91
N ALA A 24 27.54 -0.27 -7.58
CA ALA A 24 28.14 1.05 -7.64
C ALA A 24 29.32 1.20 -6.65
N LEU A 25 29.20 0.64 -5.44
CA LEU A 25 30.27 0.61 -4.44
C LEU A 25 31.45 -0.28 -4.87
N THR A 26 31.17 -1.46 -5.41
CA THR A 26 32.21 -2.35 -5.98
C THR A 26 32.98 -1.61 -7.07
N GLY A 27 32.31 -0.85 -7.93
CA GLY A 27 32.98 0.01 -8.92
C GLY A 27 33.80 1.14 -8.29
N MET A 28 33.24 1.85 -7.31
CA MET A 28 33.90 2.98 -6.65
C MET A 28 35.16 2.56 -5.88
N TRP A 29 35.14 1.41 -5.19
CA TRP A 29 36.26 0.97 -4.35
C TRP A 29 37.16 -0.08 -5.02
N GLY A 30 36.59 -0.97 -5.83
CA GLY A 30 37.30 -2.03 -6.55
C GLY A 30 37.69 -1.68 -7.99
N GLY A 31 37.21 -0.55 -8.53
CA GLY A 31 37.60 -0.03 -9.84
C GLY A 31 36.84 -0.61 -11.03
N THR A 32 35.98 -1.62 -10.85
CA THR A 32 35.14 -2.18 -11.92
C THR A 32 33.76 -2.51 -11.37
N VAL A 33 32.72 -2.04 -12.06
CA VAL A 33 31.33 -2.39 -11.73
C VAL A 33 31.01 -3.75 -12.35
N PRO A 34 30.54 -4.74 -11.56
CA PRO A 34 30.21 -6.05 -12.08
C PRO A 34 28.89 -6.02 -12.88
N ASP A 35 28.78 -6.86 -13.90
CA ASP A 35 27.54 -7.00 -14.69
C ASP A 35 26.40 -7.65 -13.90
N ARG A 36 26.73 -8.34 -12.79
CA ARG A 36 25.77 -9.00 -11.90
C ARG A 36 26.21 -8.91 -10.45
N VAL A 37 25.25 -8.78 -9.53
CA VAL A 37 25.51 -8.77 -8.09
C VAL A 37 24.54 -9.65 -7.32
N THR A 38 25.04 -10.28 -6.26
CA THR A 38 24.21 -11.02 -5.30
C THR A 38 24.11 -10.24 -4.00
N ILE A 39 22.90 -10.10 -3.48
CA ILE A 39 22.63 -9.47 -2.19
C ILE A 39 21.93 -10.45 -1.26
N THR A 40 22.02 -10.23 0.04
CA THR A 40 21.29 -10.99 1.05
C THR A 40 20.01 -10.25 1.40
N LEU A 41 18.86 -10.92 1.30
CA LEU A 41 17.57 -10.37 1.71
C LEU A 41 17.32 -10.61 3.21
N PRO A 42 16.37 -9.88 3.85
CA PRO A 42 16.11 -10.00 5.29
C PRO A 42 15.79 -11.41 5.82
N ARG A 43 15.40 -12.35 4.95
CA ARG A 43 15.12 -13.75 5.30
C ARG A 43 16.23 -14.72 4.90
N GLY A 44 17.40 -14.21 4.51
CA GLY A 44 18.56 -14.99 4.08
C GLY A 44 18.54 -15.47 2.64
N GLU A 45 17.48 -15.19 1.86
CA GLU A 45 17.47 -15.47 0.41
C GLU A 45 18.54 -14.61 -0.28
N THR A 46 19.33 -15.20 -1.20
CA THR A 46 20.46 -14.52 -1.88
C THR A 46 20.29 -14.42 -3.41
N PRO A 47 19.33 -13.60 -3.90
CA PRO A 47 19.12 -13.44 -5.34
C PRO A 47 20.24 -12.64 -6.02
N THR A 48 20.41 -12.94 -7.31
CA THR A 48 21.36 -12.25 -8.18
C THR A 48 20.62 -11.33 -9.16
N PHE A 49 21.08 -10.10 -9.26
CA PHE A 49 20.52 -9.06 -10.12
C PHE A 49 21.47 -8.76 -11.28
N GLU A 50 20.90 -8.47 -12.44
CA GLU A 50 21.64 -7.90 -13.57
C GLU A 50 21.78 -6.39 -13.39
N ILE A 51 22.98 -5.89 -13.70
CA ILE A 51 23.32 -4.48 -13.60
C ILE A 51 23.28 -3.84 -14.98
N VAL A 52 22.64 -2.68 -15.07
CA VAL A 52 22.47 -1.93 -16.32
C VAL A 52 22.91 -0.48 -16.16
N ASN A 53 23.15 0.18 -17.29
CA ASN A 53 23.36 1.64 -17.39
C ASN A 53 24.41 2.19 -16.42
N VAL A 54 25.56 1.51 -16.32
CA VAL A 54 26.68 1.93 -15.48
C VAL A 54 27.29 3.22 -16.00
N ALA A 55 27.44 4.21 -15.13
CA ALA A 55 28.09 5.48 -15.45
C ALA A 55 28.83 6.05 -14.22
N GLY A 56 30.17 6.06 -14.27
CA GLY A 56 30.98 6.51 -13.13
C GLY A 56 30.75 5.65 -11.89
N HIS A 57 30.23 6.26 -10.82
CA HIS A 57 29.86 5.59 -9.57
C HIS A 57 28.34 5.40 -9.43
N GLU A 58 27.67 5.19 -10.56
CA GLU A 58 26.23 4.92 -10.64
C GLU A 58 25.98 3.58 -11.35
N ALA A 59 25.03 2.82 -10.83
CA ALA A 59 24.57 1.56 -11.41
C ALA A 59 23.04 1.48 -11.36
N GLY A 60 22.44 0.79 -12.34
CA GLY A 60 21.00 0.58 -12.45
C GLY A 60 20.59 -0.88 -12.33
N VAL A 61 19.35 -1.12 -11.90
CA VAL A 61 18.68 -2.42 -11.91
C VAL A 61 17.27 -2.23 -12.47
N ILE A 62 16.88 -3.05 -13.45
CA ILE A 62 15.49 -3.10 -13.92
C ILE A 62 14.68 -3.93 -12.94
N LYS A 63 13.64 -3.33 -12.34
CA LYS A 63 12.79 -4.02 -11.38
C LYS A 63 11.92 -5.06 -12.07
N ASP A 64 12.03 -6.30 -11.62
CA ASP A 64 11.16 -7.40 -12.02
C ASP A 64 10.22 -7.77 -10.87
N ALA A 65 8.93 -7.44 -11.03
CA ALA A 65 7.88 -7.71 -10.04
C ALA A 65 7.31 -9.14 -10.09
N GLY A 66 7.82 -10.03 -10.93
CA GLY A 66 7.21 -11.34 -11.11
C GLY A 66 5.91 -11.24 -11.87
N ASP A 67 4.90 -12.00 -11.44
CA ASP A 67 3.53 -11.96 -11.98
C ASP A 67 2.60 -11.01 -11.20
N ASP A 68 3.15 -10.17 -10.31
CA ASP A 68 2.37 -9.15 -9.60
C ASP A 68 2.09 -7.97 -10.55
N PRO A 69 0.84 -7.46 -10.63
CA PRO A 69 0.50 -6.27 -11.42
C PRO A 69 0.98 -4.98 -10.73
N ASP A 70 2.27 -4.92 -10.44
CA ASP A 70 2.94 -3.82 -9.76
C ASP A 70 3.27 -2.70 -10.76
N VAL A 71 2.81 -1.48 -10.48
CA VAL A 71 3.04 -0.31 -11.35
C VAL A 71 4.52 0.03 -11.54
N THR A 72 5.39 -0.43 -10.64
CA THR A 72 6.84 -0.23 -10.70
C THR A 72 7.58 -1.38 -11.40
N HIS A 73 6.87 -2.36 -11.96
CA HIS A 73 7.47 -3.39 -12.82
C HIS A 73 8.13 -2.75 -14.05
N GLY A 74 9.34 -3.17 -14.38
CA GLY A 74 10.12 -2.63 -15.50
C GLY A 74 10.77 -1.28 -15.23
N ALA A 75 10.49 -0.64 -14.09
CA ALA A 75 11.14 0.62 -13.73
C ALA A 75 12.64 0.40 -13.46
N GLU A 76 13.47 1.29 -13.98
CA GLU A 76 14.89 1.30 -13.68
C GLU A 76 15.13 2.04 -12.36
N ILE A 77 15.78 1.36 -11.42
CA ILE A 77 16.21 1.92 -10.14
C ILE A 77 17.71 2.13 -10.22
N ARG A 78 18.14 3.38 -10.07
CA ARG A 78 19.56 3.76 -10.10
C ARG A 78 20.04 4.13 -8.71
N VAL A 79 21.28 3.77 -8.42
CA VAL A 79 21.97 4.23 -7.22
C VAL A 79 23.32 4.80 -7.61
N ARG A 80 23.53 6.06 -7.21
CA ARG A 80 24.82 6.73 -7.27
C ARG A 80 25.44 6.78 -5.90
N VAL A 81 26.72 6.45 -5.82
CA VAL A 81 27.49 6.52 -4.58
C VAL A 81 28.62 7.53 -4.69
N ALA A 82 28.89 8.20 -3.58
CA ALA A 82 30.02 9.12 -3.43
C ALA A 82 30.56 9.04 -2.00
N ALA A 83 31.77 9.55 -1.78
CA ALA A 83 32.28 9.72 -0.42
C ALA A 83 31.45 10.77 0.33
N SER A 84 31.05 10.46 1.57
CA SER A 84 30.39 11.43 2.45
C SER A 84 31.42 12.18 3.32
N LYS A 85 30.95 13.17 4.09
CA LYS A 85 31.78 13.84 5.12
C LYS A 85 31.80 13.08 6.45
N GLY A 86 31.20 11.89 6.51
CA GLY A 86 31.07 11.07 7.70
C GLY A 86 29.74 10.32 7.71
N GLY A 87 29.81 9.01 7.97
CA GLY A 87 28.67 8.11 8.04
C GLY A 87 27.96 7.87 6.70
N ILE A 88 26.85 7.15 6.77
CA ILE A 88 26.04 6.82 5.60
C ILE A 88 24.90 7.84 5.48
N VAL A 89 24.84 8.53 4.34
CA VAL A 89 23.86 9.59 4.06
C VAL A 89 22.97 9.16 2.90
N PHE A 90 21.66 9.17 3.08
CA PHE A 90 20.71 8.87 2.02
C PHE A 90 20.22 10.15 1.35
N ARG A 91 20.13 10.16 0.01
CA ARG A 91 19.53 11.23 -0.77
C ARG A 91 18.49 10.69 -1.75
N ALA A 92 17.45 11.49 -1.97
CA ALA A 92 16.53 11.30 -3.07
C ALA A 92 17.12 11.90 -4.34
N GLY A 93 17.31 11.09 -5.36
CA GLY A 93 17.50 11.55 -6.72
C GLY A 93 16.15 11.65 -7.44
N GLU A 94 16.20 11.84 -8.77
CA GLU A 94 15.00 11.96 -9.59
C GLU A 94 14.06 10.76 -9.42
N GLY A 95 12.76 11.02 -9.26
CA GLY A 95 11.74 9.98 -9.16
C GLY A 95 11.70 9.23 -7.82
N VAL A 96 12.52 9.59 -6.83
CA VAL A 96 12.34 9.18 -5.42
C VAL A 96 11.71 10.32 -4.64
N GLY A 97 10.64 10.00 -3.92
CA GLY A 97 9.86 11.02 -3.21
C GLY A 97 10.55 11.53 -1.93
N THR A 98 10.08 12.68 -1.46
CA THR A 98 10.41 13.25 -0.15
C THR A 98 9.18 13.22 0.74
N VAL A 99 9.35 12.87 2.01
CA VAL A 99 8.25 12.81 2.98
C VAL A 99 7.87 14.22 3.45
N THR A 100 6.61 14.60 3.25
CA THR A 100 6.04 15.91 3.62
C THR A 100 5.01 15.83 4.74
N LYS A 101 4.49 14.62 5.06
CA LYS A 101 3.55 14.38 6.16
C LYS A 101 4.12 13.44 7.23
N PRO A 102 3.73 13.59 8.50
CA PRO A 102 4.13 12.68 9.57
C PRO A 102 3.36 11.34 9.50
N GLY A 103 3.77 10.35 10.30
CA GLY A 103 3.11 9.04 10.43
C GLY A 103 3.73 7.91 9.62
N LEU A 104 4.59 8.22 8.67
CA LEU A 104 5.47 7.24 8.03
C LEU A 104 6.64 6.87 8.96
N PRO A 105 7.28 5.71 8.78
CA PRO A 105 8.47 5.32 9.54
C PRO A 105 9.74 6.08 9.09
N ILE A 106 9.56 7.18 8.36
CA ILE A 106 10.57 8.08 7.82
C ILE A 106 10.17 9.48 8.24
N ALA A 107 11.13 10.28 8.71
CA ALA A 107 10.86 11.65 9.16
C ALA A 107 10.47 12.59 8.00
N VAL A 108 9.76 13.67 8.31
CA VAL A 108 9.46 14.74 7.35
C VAL A 108 10.77 15.39 6.88
N GLY A 109 10.87 15.64 5.57
CA GLY A 109 12.06 16.18 4.90
C GLY A 109 13.05 15.11 4.44
N GLU A 110 12.88 13.85 4.84
CA GLU A 110 13.77 12.76 4.43
C GLU A 110 13.36 12.13 3.08
N PRO A 111 14.31 11.55 2.34
CA PRO A 111 14.03 10.68 1.20
C PRO A 111 13.12 9.52 1.60
N ALA A 112 12.13 9.21 0.75
CA ALA A 112 11.17 8.12 0.92
C ALA A 112 11.79 6.71 0.73
N ILE A 113 12.90 6.45 1.42
CA ILE A 113 13.61 5.19 1.49
C ILE A 113 13.34 4.58 2.86
N ASN A 114 12.55 3.50 2.88
CA ASN A 114 12.07 2.88 4.12
C ASN A 114 13.20 2.24 4.95
N PRO A 115 12.96 1.99 6.25
CA PRO A 115 13.99 1.49 7.16
C PRO A 115 14.67 0.18 6.71
N VAL A 116 13.91 -0.79 6.20
CA VAL A 116 14.48 -2.08 5.75
C VAL A 116 15.41 -1.91 4.55
N PRO A 117 15.01 -1.22 3.46
CA PRO A 117 15.94 -0.86 2.38
C PRO A 117 17.18 -0.09 2.86
N ARG A 118 17.03 0.87 3.80
CA ARG A 118 18.19 1.57 4.38
C ARG A 118 19.12 0.59 5.09
N ALA A 119 18.58 -0.30 5.92
CA ALA A 119 19.37 -1.32 6.62
C ALA A 119 20.11 -2.25 5.66
N MET A 120 19.43 -2.73 4.61
CA MET A 120 20.06 -3.58 3.58
C MET A 120 21.23 -2.87 2.88
N MET A 121 21.08 -1.58 2.52
CA MET A 121 22.17 -0.80 1.93
C MET A 121 23.31 -0.54 2.92
N VAL A 122 22.99 -0.28 4.19
CA VAL A 122 24.00 -0.12 5.27
C VAL A 122 24.82 -1.40 5.46
N GLU A 123 24.18 -2.56 5.44
CA GLU A 123 24.87 -3.86 5.52
C GLU A 123 25.84 -4.06 4.34
N VAL A 124 25.41 -3.73 3.12
CA VAL A 124 26.26 -3.77 1.93
C VAL A 124 27.45 -2.81 2.04
N VAL A 125 27.23 -1.58 2.54
CA VAL A 125 28.32 -0.62 2.77
C VAL A 125 29.33 -1.19 3.76
N ALA A 126 28.87 -1.78 4.86
CA ALA A 126 29.73 -2.36 5.87
C ALA A 126 30.52 -3.58 5.35
N GLU A 127 29.87 -4.47 4.61
CA GLU A 127 30.49 -5.63 3.93
C GLU A 127 31.65 -5.16 3.03
N LEU A 128 31.37 -4.25 2.10
CA LEU A 128 32.37 -3.80 1.12
C LEU A 128 33.44 -2.89 1.74
N ALA A 129 33.10 -2.12 2.77
CA ALA A 129 34.07 -1.30 3.50
C ALA A 129 35.14 -2.17 4.17
N ALA A 130 34.72 -3.31 4.75
CA ALA A 130 35.63 -4.29 5.31
C ALA A 130 36.47 -4.98 4.22
N GLU A 131 35.85 -5.39 3.10
CA GLU A 131 36.53 -6.06 1.98
C GLU A 131 37.62 -5.18 1.36
N TYR A 132 37.33 -3.91 1.10
CA TYR A 132 38.25 -2.98 0.43
C TYR A 132 39.09 -2.13 1.39
N ALA A 133 39.03 -2.39 2.70
CA ALA A 133 39.70 -1.61 3.74
C ALA A 133 39.42 -0.09 3.63
N ARG A 134 38.14 0.28 3.50
CA ARG A 134 37.64 1.66 3.39
C ARG A 134 36.82 2.04 4.62
N ALA A 135 36.68 3.35 4.86
CA ALA A 135 35.72 3.85 5.83
C ALA A 135 34.29 3.75 5.25
N PRO A 136 33.27 3.43 6.07
CA PRO A 136 31.87 3.34 5.64
C PRO A 136 31.21 4.72 5.48
N ASP A 137 31.94 5.70 4.96
CA ASP A 137 31.51 7.08 4.78
C ASP A 137 30.99 7.28 3.35
N VAL A 138 29.72 6.97 3.14
CA VAL A 138 29.11 6.89 1.81
C VAL A 138 27.84 7.73 1.73
N GLU A 139 27.75 8.59 0.73
CA GLU A 139 26.49 9.18 0.30
C GLU A 139 25.84 8.29 -0.78
N ILE A 140 24.59 7.90 -0.55
CA ILE A 140 23.80 7.01 -1.41
C ILE A 140 22.62 7.81 -1.95
N THR A 141 22.67 8.14 -3.24
CA THR A 141 21.55 8.79 -3.93
C THR A 141 20.77 7.74 -4.73
N VAL A 142 19.50 7.55 -4.40
CA VAL A 142 18.62 6.61 -5.10
C VAL A 142 17.68 7.37 -6.03
N SER A 143 17.56 6.91 -7.27
CA SER A 143 16.68 7.48 -8.30
C SER A 143 15.82 6.39 -8.94
N VAL A 144 14.65 6.77 -9.48
CA VAL A 144 13.78 5.89 -10.27
C VAL A 144 13.45 6.59 -11.58
N VAL A 145 13.85 6.00 -12.71
CA VAL A 145 13.57 6.58 -14.03
C VAL A 145 12.05 6.60 -14.27
N GLY A 146 11.49 7.78 -14.57
CA GLY A 146 10.04 7.98 -14.69
C GLY A 146 9.28 7.85 -13.35
N GLY A 147 10.00 7.92 -12.22
CA GLY A 147 9.42 7.70 -10.90
C GLY A 147 8.38 8.76 -10.50
N VAL A 148 8.46 9.98 -11.03
CA VAL A 148 7.48 11.05 -10.78
C VAL A 148 6.12 10.67 -11.34
N GLU A 149 6.07 10.26 -12.61
CA GLU A 149 4.85 9.86 -13.30
C GLU A 149 4.25 8.59 -12.70
N LEU A 150 5.12 7.63 -12.33
CA LEU A 150 4.68 6.41 -11.66
C LEU A 150 4.10 6.68 -10.28
N ALA A 151 4.68 7.60 -9.51
CA ALA A 151 4.19 7.95 -8.18
C ALA A 151 2.76 8.50 -8.21
N GLY A 152 2.39 9.26 -9.25
CA GLY A 152 1.03 9.75 -9.45
C GLY A 152 -0.04 8.65 -9.62
N LYS A 153 0.38 7.42 -9.92
CA LYS A 153 -0.49 6.23 -10.02
C LYS A 153 -0.49 5.39 -8.74
N THR A 154 0.11 5.90 -7.66
CA THR A 154 0.22 5.21 -6.37
C THR A 154 -0.45 6.00 -5.27
N TRP A 155 -0.41 5.44 -4.06
CA TRP A 155 -0.87 6.10 -2.85
C TRP A 155 0.13 7.10 -2.25
N ASN A 156 1.33 7.23 -2.84
CA ASN A 156 2.37 8.12 -2.33
C ASN A 156 1.92 9.58 -2.12
N PRO A 157 1.25 10.23 -3.09
CA PRO A 157 0.81 11.62 -2.90
C PRO A 157 -0.11 11.80 -1.69
N ARG A 158 -1.00 10.83 -1.43
CA ARG A 158 -1.93 10.86 -0.29
C ARG A 158 -1.19 10.73 1.03
N LEU A 159 -0.19 9.85 1.08
CA LEU A 159 0.69 9.65 2.23
C LEU A 159 1.65 10.82 2.49
N GLY A 160 1.63 11.87 1.66
CA GLY A 160 2.57 12.98 1.76
C GLY A 160 3.97 12.55 1.33
N ILE A 161 4.07 11.80 0.24
CA ILE A 161 5.34 11.52 -0.43
C ILE A 161 5.28 12.21 -1.80
N GLU A 162 6.07 13.27 -1.94
CA GLU A 162 6.03 14.17 -3.10
C GLU A 162 7.28 14.04 -3.95
N GLY A 163 7.15 14.26 -5.27
CA GLY A 163 8.26 14.24 -6.20
C GLY A 163 8.76 12.84 -6.60
N GLY A 164 8.13 11.76 -6.16
CA GLY A 164 8.51 10.42 -6.60
C GLY A 164 7.98 9.25 -5.77
N LEU A 165 8.52 8.07 -6.10
CA LEU A 165 8.18 6.79 -5.50
C LEU A 165 8.90 6.57 -4.17
N SER A 166 8.36 5.63 -3.40
CA SER A 166 8.98 5.12 -2.18
C SER A 166 9.86 3.92 -2.50
N ILE A 167 11.09 3.91 -1.98
CA ILE A 167 11.95 2.74 -1.99
C ILE A 167 11.59 1.90 -0.75
N LEU A 168 10.93 0.77 -0.98
CA LEU A 168 10.28 -0.03 0.06
C LEU A 168 10.44 -1.52 -0.19
N GLY A 169 10.09 -2.31 0.84
CA GLY A 169 10.16 -3.77 0.82
C GLY A 169 10.65 -4.30 2.15
N THR A 170 9.81 -5.02 2.89
CA THR A 170 10.16 -5.57 4.21
C THR A 170 10.90 -6.90 4.14
N THR A 171 10.76 -7.62 3.02
CA THR A 171 11.37 -8.94 2.81
C THR A 171 12.32 -8.98 1.61
N GLY A 172 12.41 -7.88 0.86
CA GLY A 172 13.06 -7.85 -0.45
C GLY A 172 12.24 -8.43 -1.60
N ILE A 173 11.09 -9.05 -1.32
CA ILE A 173 10.37 -9.91 -2.27
C ILE A 173 8.95 -9.43 -2.51
N VAL A 174 8.57 -9.37 -3.79
CA VAL A 174 7.20 -9.15 -4.25
C VAL A 174 6.52 -10.51 -4.44
N ARG A 175 5.35 -10.67 -3.82
CA ARG A 175 4.50 -11.85 -3.97
C ARG A 175 3.24 -11.44 -4.72
N PRO A 176 2.92 -12.08 -5.86
CA PRO A 176 1.74 -11.74 -6.63
C PRO A 176 0.46 -11.74 -5.79
N PHE A 177 -0.34 -10.67 -5.92
CA PHE A 177 -1.64 -10.50 -5.27
C PHE A 177 -1.58 -10.61 -3.74
N SER A 178 -0.52 -10.06 -3.13
CA SER A 178 -0.33 -10.15 -1.68
C SER A 178 -1.34 -9.30 -0.90
N CYS A 179 -2.26 -9.95 -0.17
CA CYS A 179 -3.12 -9.24 0.78
C CYS A 179 -2.30 -8.52 1.88
N ALA A 180 -1.12 -9.03 2.23
CA ALA A 180 -0.27 -8.39 3.24
C ALA A 180 0.28 -7.04 2.77
N ALA A 181 0.60 -6.90 1.47
CA ALA A 181 1.03 -5.62 0.91
C ALA A 181 -0.11 -4.58 0.93
N TRP A 182 -1.33 -5.01 0.60
CA TRP A 182 -2.51 -4.15 0.65
C TRP A 182 -2.82 -3.70 2.09
N ILE A 183 -2.82 -4.63 3.06
CA ILE A 183 -3.04 -4.32 4.48
C ILE A 183 -1.99 -3.33 5.00
N ALA A 184 -0.73 -3.46 4.57
CA ALA A 184 0.31 -2.51 4.94
C ALA A 184 0.03 -1.08 4.42
N SER A 185 -0.53 -0.95 3.21
CA SER A 185 -1.00 0.35 2.66
C SER A 185 -2.06 0.98 3.56
N ILE A 186 -3.07 0.21 3.95
CA ILE A 186 -4.14 0.64 4.87
C ILE A 186 -3.55 1.14 6.19
N HIS A 187 -2.63 0.38 6.78
CA HIS A 187 -1.98 0.77 8.04
C HIS A 187 -1.19 2.08 7.91
N ARG A 188 -0.43 2.26 6.83
CA ARG A 188 0.29 3.52 6.58
C ARG A 188 -0.66 4.69 6.42
N GLY A 189 -1.79 4.51 5.73
CA GLY A 189 -2.81 5.55 5.61
C GLY A 189 -3.39 5.96 6.94
N ILE A 190 -3.71 5.00 7.80
CA ILE A 190 -4.22 5.27 9.15
C ILE A 190 -3.18 6.04 9.97
N ASP A 191 -1.91 5.60 9.96
CA ASP A 191 -0.85 6.29 10.70
C ASP A 191 -0.64 7.72 10.23
N VAL A 192 -0.65 7.97 8.90
CA VAL A 192 -0.53 9.31 8.34
C VAL A 192 -1.74 10.16 8.70
N ALA A 193 -2.96 9.62 8.63
CA ALA A 193 -4.18 10.34 9.01
C ALA A 193 -4.12 10.79 10.48
N ILE A 194 -3.83 9.86 11.39
CA ILE A 194 -3.73 10.13 12.83
C ILE A 194 -2.62 11.15 13.12
N ALA A 195 -1.43 10.95 12.57
CA ALA A 195 -0.30 11.85 12.79
C ALA A 195 -0.51 13.24 12.17
N SER A 196 -1.37 13.33 11.15
CA SER A 196 -1.83 14.60 10.55
C SER A 196 -3.04 15.20 11.28
N GLY A 197 -3.35 14.72 12.49
CA GLY A 197 -4.40 15.27 13.36
C GLY A 197 -5.83 14.97 12.90
N GLN A 198 -6.05 13.96 12.04
CA GLN A 198 -7.39 13.57 11.63
C GLN A 198 -8.06 12.75 12.72
N ASP A 199 -9.24 13.19 13.14
CA ASP A 199 -10.12 12.51 14.08
C ASP A 199 -11.24 11.72 13.37
N HIS A 200 -11.49 12.03 12.10
CA HIS A 200 -12.41 11.34 11.21
C HIS A 200 -11.67 10.76 10.00
N VAL A 201 -11.76 9.44 9.82
CA VAL A 201 -11.25 8.73 8.63
C VAL A 201 -12.35 7.93 7.94
N ALA A 202 -12.18 7.65 6.66
CA ALA A 202 -13.15 6.87 5.89
C ALA A 202 -12.49 5.75 5.09
N GLY A 203 -13.07 4.55 5.15
CA GLY A 203 -12.72 3.43 4.27
C GLY A 203 -13.82 3.19 3.26
N CYS A 204 -13.49 3.11 1.97
CA CYS A 204 -14.50 2.90 0.92
C CYS A 204 -14.18 1.70 0.04
N THR A 205 -15.23 1.04 -0.47
CA THR A 205 -15.07 -0.17 -1.31
C THR A 205 -14.65 0.11 -2.75
N GLY A 206 -14.68 1.38 -3.17
CA GLY A 206 -14.27 1.80 -4.50
C GLY A 206 -14.39 3.31 -4.72
N ALA A 207 -13.87 3.78 -5.86
CA ALA A 207 -13.72 5.20 -6.18
C ALA A 207 -15.04 6.00 -6.13
N THR A 208 -16.16 5.42 -6.57
CA THR A 208 -17.46 6.11 -6.52
C THR A 208 -17.90 6.37 -5.08
N SER A 209 -17.83 5.34 -4.21
CA SER A 209 -18.15 5.50 -2.78
C SER A 209 -17.20 6.45 -2.09
N GLU A 210 -15.91 6.40 -2.44
CA GLU A 210 -14.89 7.28 -1.90
C GLU A 210 -15.24 8.75 -2.19
N ARG A 211 -15.49 9.10 -3.45
CA ARG A 211 -15.88 10.45 -3.85
C ARG A 211 -17.15 10.93 -3.13
N VAL A 212 -18.15 10.06 -3.00
CA VAL A 212 -19.42 10.40 -2.33
C VAL A 212 -19.20 10.67 -0.84
N VAL A 213 -18.49 9.78 -0.14
CA VAL A 213 -18.20 9.91 1.29
C VAL A 213 -17.30 11.12 1.55
N GLN A 214 -16.27 11.32 0.72
CA GLN A 214 -15.36 12.44 0.83
C GLN A 214 -16.11 13.77 0.70
N ALA A 215 -16.99 13.90 -0.31
CA ALA A 215 -17.80 15.09 -0.50
C ALA A 215 -18.84 15.29 0.61
N LEU A 216 -19.45 14.20 1.10
CA LEU A 216 -20.45 14.24 2.17
C LEU A 216 -19.89 14.81 3.47
N HIS A 217 -18.66 14.45 3.83
CA HIS A 217 -18.03 14.83 5.10
C HIS A 217 -16.94 15.90 4.95
N GLY A 218 -16.61 16.33 3.73
CA GLY A 218 -15.53 17.30 3.48
C GLY A 218 -14.15 16.78 3.87
N LEU A 219 -13.91 15.47 3.75
CA LEU A 219 -12.67 14.84 4.21
C LEU A 219 -11.49 15.17 3.27
N PRO A 220 -10.29 15.47 3.81
CA PRO A 220 -9.10 15.61 2.99
C PRO A 220 -8.66 14.24 2.43
N ASP A 221 -7.87 14.24 1.36
CA ASP A 221 -7.43 13.01 0.68
C ASP A 221 -6.72 12.02 1.60
N HIS A 222 -5.94 12.49 2.58
CA HIS A 222 -5.23 11.61 3.52
C HIS A 222 -6.12 11.02 4.63
N ALA A 223 -7.37 11.46 4.74
CA ALA A 223 -8.37 10.82 5.61
C ALA A 223 -9.16 9.71 4.89
N MET A 224 -9.04 9.62 3.55
CA MET A 224 -9.63 8.55 2.75
C MET A 224 -8.65 7.37 2.68
N LEU A 225 -8.99 6.26 3.31
CA LEU A 225 -8.15 5.07 3.47
C LEU A 225 -8.34 4.07 2.30
N ASP A 226 -7.25 3.43 1.88
CA ASP A 226 -7.22 2.42 0.80
C ASP A 226 -7.83 1.05 1.21
N MET A 227 -9.00 1.09 1.84
CA MET A 227 -9.65 -0.09 2.42
C MET A 227 -10.00 -1.13 1.34
N GLY A 228 -10.56 -0.67 0.21
CA GLY A 228 -11.11 -1.56 -0.81
C GLY A 228 -12.07 -2.58 -0.22
N ASP A 229 -11.81 -3.87 -0.45
CA ASP A 229 -12.61 -4.97 0.08
C ASP A 229 -12.19 -5.43 1.50
N PHE A 230 -11.09 -4.92 2.04
CA PHE A 230 -10.46 -5.40 3.28
C PHE A 230 -10.93 -4.62 4.52
N ALA A 231 -12.25 -4.54 4.73
CA ALA A 231 -12.83 -3.85 5.89
C ALA A 231 -12.24 -4.34 7.22
N GLY A 232 -12.09 -5.66 7.39
CA GLY A 232 -11.50 -6.23 8.60
C GLY A 232 -10.02 -5.85 8.81
N GLY A 233 -9.25 -5.65 7.73
CA GLY A 233 -7.87 -5.18 7.82
C GLY A 233 -7.80 -3.78 8.41
N MET A 234 -8.62 -2.87 7.90
CA MET A 234 -8.76 -1.51 8.41
C MET A 234 -9.25 -1.47 9.86
N LEU A 235 -10.37 -2.14 10.16
CA LEU A 235 -11.01 -2.08 11.47
C LEU A 235 -10.16 -2.69 12.59
N LYS A 236 -9.44 -3.80 12.31
CA LYS A 236 -8.53 -4.41 13.30
C LYS A 236 -7.36 -3.49 13.66
N TYR A 237 -6.90 -2.67 12.72
CA TYR A 237 -5.83 -1.72 12.97
C TYR A 237 -6.36 -0.48 13.73
N LEU A 238 -7.50 0.08 13.30
CA LEU A 238 -8.18 1.18 14.00
C LEU A 238 -8.57 0.84 15.45
N ARG A 239 -8.89 -0.42 15.75
CA ARG A 239 -9.13 -0.87 17.14
C ARG A 239 -7.91 -0.60 18.05
N ARG A 240 -6.69 -0.73 17.51
CA ARG A 240 -5.45 -0.50 18.25
C ARG A 240 -4.99 0.95 18.15
N HIS A 241 -5.43 1.68 17.12
CA HIS A 241 -5.04 3.05 16.80
C HIS A 241 -6.33 3.86 16.63
N PRO A 242 -7.04 4.14 17.75
CA PRO A 242 -8.39 4.68 17.71
C PRO A 242 -8.42 6.11 17.17
N VAL A 243 -9.50 6.41 16.47
CA VAL A 243 -9.90 7.75 15.99
C VAL A 243 -11.30 8.04 16.51
N ALA A 244 -11.72 9.30 16.51
CA ALA A 244 -13.03 9.68 17.07
C ALA A 244 -14.19 9.17 16.20
N ARG A 245 -14.02 9.19 14.87
CA ARG A 245 -15.05 8.82 13.89
C ARG A 245 -14.51 8.01 12.72
N VAL A 246 -15.26 7.01 12.30
CA VAL A 246 -14.96 6.16 11.15
C VAL A 246 -16.18 6.07 10.24
N THR A 247 -16.01 6.41 8.96
CA THR A 247 -17.06 6.14 7.94
C THR A 247 -16.67 4.94 7.10
N VAL A 248 -17.62 4.02 6.89
CA VAL A 248 -17.49 2.96 5.88
C VAL A 248 -18.47 3.22 4.75
N GLY A 249 -17.93 3.45 3.55
CA GLY A 249 -18.69 3.72 2.34
C GLY A 249 -18.64 2.55 1.36
N GLY A 250 -19.76 2.23 0.71
CA GLY A 250 -19.71 1.23 -0.34
C GLY A 250 -21.02 0.99 -1.07
N GLY A 251 -20.92 0.19 -2.13
CA GLY A 251 -22.10 -0.27 -2.86
C GLY A 251 -22.91 -1.25 -2.00
N ILE A 252 -24.23 -1.28 -2.21
CA ILE A 252 -25.16 -2.14 -1.46
C ILE A 252 -24.68 -3.59 -1.33
N GLY A 253 -24.19 -4.22 -2.40
CA GLY A 253 -23.74 -5.61 -2.33
C GLY A 253 -22.55 -5.85 -1.39
N LYS A 254 -21.61 -4.91 -1.28
CA LYS A 254 -20.47 -5.02 -0.36
C LYS A 254 -20.91 -4.74 1.08
N LEU A 255 -21.77 -3.74 1.27
CA LEU A 255 -22.26 -3.38 2.60
C LEU A 255 -23.27 -4.40 3.15
N SER A 256 -24.03 -5.09 2.31
CA SER A 256 -24.82 -6.27 2.70
C SER A 256 -23.94 -7.37 3.28
N LYS A 257 -22.78 -7.66 2.67
CA LYS A 257 -21.84 -8.66 3.19
C LYS A 257 -21.26 -8.22 4.55
N LEU A 258 -20.90 -6.95 4.67
CA LEU A 258 -20.44 -6.39 5.94
C LEU A 258 -21.53 -6.50 7.01
N ALA A 259 -22.77 -6.15 6.69
CA ALA A 259 -23.94 -6.30 7.58
C ALA A 259 -24.18 -7.77 7.99
N GLN A 260 -23.85 -8.71 7.11
CA GLN A 260 -23.90 -10.16 7.35
C GLN A 260 -22.67 -10.69 8.14
N GLY A 261 -21.74 -9.81 8.54
CA GLY A 261 -20.57 -10.14 9.36
C GLY A 261 -19.30 -10.47 8.57
N ALA A 262 -19.31 -10.36 7.24
CA ALA A 262 -18.12 -10.58 6.43
C ALA A 262 -17.10 -9.44 6.61
N MET A 263 -15.83 -9.80 6.76
CA MET A 263 -14.71 -8.87 6.96
C MET A 263 -13.84 -8.68 5.71
N ASP A 264 -14.00 -9.57 4.75
CA ASP A 264 -13.45 -9.48 3.39
C ASP A 264 -14.65 -9.49 2.43
N LEU A 265 -14.84 -8.37 1.74
CA LEU A 265 -16.04 -8.09 0.94
C LEU A 265 -15.88 -8.57 -0.51
N HIS A 266 -14.73 -9.13 -0.87
CA HIS A 266 -14.45 -9.65 -2.20
C HIS A 266 -15.41 -10.80 -2.54
N SER A 267 -15.93 -10.84 -3.78
CA SER A 267 -16.89 -11.87 -4.20
C SER A 267 -16.34 -13.29 -4.13
N GLY A 268 -15.03 -13.46 -4.39
CA GLY A 268 -14.38 -14.76 -4.21
C GLY A 268 -14.25 -15.22 -2.74
N ARG A 269 -14.58 -14.38 -1.75
CA ARG A 269 -14.42 -14.67 -0.32
C ARG A 269 -15.75 -14.68 0.44
N SER A 270 -16.70 -13.87 0.01
CA SER A 270 -18.03 -13.77 0.61
C SER A 270 -19.07 -13.50 -0.48
N GLN A 271 -20.27 -14.02 -0.28
CA GLN A 271 -21.44 -13.79 -1.14
C GLN A 271 -22.54 -13.14 -0.33
N VAL A 272 -23.46 -12.46 -1.02
CA VAL A 272 -24.65 -11.92 -0.36
C VAL A 272 -25.61 -13.07 -0.12
N ASP A 273 -26.00 -13.27 1.14
CA ASP A 273 -27.07 -14.19 1.48
C ASP A 273 -28.43 -13.50 1.30
N PHE A 274 -29.15 -13.86 0.24
CA PHE A 274 -30.47 -13.32 -0.06
C PHE A 274 -31.57 -13.89 0.86
N GLY A 275 -31.35 -15.04 1.49
CA GLY A 275 -32.25 -15.56 2.52
C GLY A 275 -32.24 -14.62 3.74
N LEU A 276 -31.05 -14.24 4.21
CA LEU A 276 -30.93 -13.25 5.29
C LEU A 276 -31.51 -11.88 4.91
N LEU A 277 -31.32 -11.43 3.66
CA LEU A 277 -31.97 -10.19 3.21
C LEU A 277 -33.50 -10.32 3.21
N SER A 278 -34.04 -11.49 2.84
CA SER A 278 -35.48 -11.76 2.87
C SER A 278 -36.03 -11.67 4.29
N ASP A 279 -35.34 -12.28 5.25
CA ASP A 279 -35.69 -12.23 6.67
C ASP A 279 -35.68 -10.80 7.21
N TRP A 280 -34.69 -10.00 6.80
CA TRP A 280 -34.58 -8.60 7.22
C TRP A 280 -35.65 -7.69 6.61
N ALA A 281 -36.04 -7.97 5.36
CA ALA A 281 -37.07 -7.21 4.65
C ALA A 281 -38.49 -7.66 4.97
N GLY A 282 -38.68 -8.89 5.46
CA GLY A 282 -40.00 -9.53 5.60
C GLY A 282 -40.66 -9.88 4.26
N VAL A 283 -39.87 -9.97 3.18
CA VAL A 283 -40.32 -10.26 1.80
C VAL A 283 -39.36 -11.25 1.17
N ASN A 284 -39.85 -12.18 0.35
CA ASN A 284 -38.97 -13.10 -0.37
C ASN A 284 -38.14 -12.35 -1.44
N LEU A 285 -36.82 -12.39 -1.26
CA LEU A 285 -35.79 -11.81 -2.13
C LEU A 285 -34.81 -12.87 -2.65
N SER A 286 -35.08 -14.16 -2.44
CA SER A 286 -34.19 -15.25 -2.82
C SER A 286 -34.00 -15.39 -4.34
N ASP A 287 -34.92 -14.84 -5.12
CA ASP A 287 -34.91 -14.81 -6.59
C ASP A 287 -34.11 -13.63 -7.17
N CYS A 288 -33.70 -12.66 -6.34
CA CYS A 288 -32.90 -11.53 -6.79
C CYS A 288 -31.48 -11.99 -7.19
N ASN A 289 -30.97 -11.44 -8.28
CA ASN A 289 -29.61 -11.71 -8.75
C ASN A 289 -28.59 -10.79 -8.07
N THR A 290 -29.01 -9.61 -7.61
CA THR A 290 -28.13 -8.63 -6.97
C THR A 290 -28.78 -7.97 -5.76
N ALA A 291 -27.96 -7.54 -4.81
CA ALA A 291 -28.46 -6.77 -3.66
C ALA A 291 -29.09 -5.42 -4.09
N LEU A 292 -28.72 -4.88 -5.26
CA LEU A 292 -29.35 -3.67 -5.78
C LEU A 292 -30.78 -3.94 -6.26
N GLU A 293 -31.00 -5.04 -6.98
CA GLU A 293 -32.34 -5.50 -7.37
C GLU A 293 -33.24 -5.72 -6.14
N ALA A 294 -32.68 -6.29 -5.06
CA ALA A 294 -33.38 -6.44 -3.79
C ALA A 294 -33.79 -5.09 -3.17
N VAL A 295 -32.93 -4.07 -3.24
CA VAL A 295 -33.26 -2.70 -2.79
C VAL A 295 -34.25 -2.01 -3.73
N GLU A 296 -34.19 -2.25 -5.04
CA GLU A 296 -35.19 -1.72 -5.98
C GLU A 296 -36.59 -2.27 -5.68
N ARG A 297 -36.67 -3.54 -5.27
CA ARG A 297 -37.93 -4.18 -4.83
C ARG A 297 -38.38 -3.69 -3.46
N VAL A 298 -37.44 -3.49 -2.53
CA VAL A 298 -37.72 -3.03 -1.15
C VAL A 298 -36.75 -1.89 -0.79
N PRO A 299 -37.06 -0.63 -1.12
CA PRO A 299 -36.14 0.50 -0.92
C PRO A 299 -35.66 0.71 0.52
N SER A 300 -36.49 0.37 1.52
CA SER A 300 -36.13 0.46 2.94
C SER A 300 -35.02 -0.50 3.35
N LEU A 301 -34.75 -1.57 2.58
CA LEU A 301 -33.70 -2.54 2.86
C LEU A 301 -32.32 -1.88 2.94
N ALA A 302 -32.06 -0.82 2.17
CA ALA A 302 -30.79 -0.11 2.23
C ALA A 302 -30.50 0.45 3.64
N GLY A 303 -31.53 0.99 4.32
CA GLY A 303 -31.41 1.47 5.70
C GLY A 303 -31.17 0.34 6.70
N VAL A 304 -31.83 -0.80 6.52
CA VAL A 304 -31.62 -2.00 7.35
C VAL A 304 -30.20 -2.54 7.20
N VAL A 305 -29.69 -2.59 5.97
CA VAL A 305 -28.30 -2.97 5.68
C VAL A 305 -27.32 -2.00 6.34
N ALA A 306 -27.55 -0.69 6.21
CA ALA A 306 -26.70 0.33 6.82
C ALA A 306 -26.62 0.16 8.34
N GLY A 307 -27.76 0.06 9.03
CA GLY A 307 -27.80 -0.11 10.50
C GLY A 307 -27.14 -1.40 10.98
N ARG A 308 -27.32 -2.51 10.25
CA ARG A 308 -26.66 -3.78 10.59
C ARG A 308 -25.16 -3.75 10.33
N ALA A 309 -24.71 -3.15 9.23
CA ALA A 309 -23.30 -2.93 8.97
C ALA A 309 -22.65 -2.06 10.05
N ARG A 310 -23.35 -0.99 10.50
CA ARG A 310 -22.87 -0.11 11.57
C ARG A 310 -22.67 -0.88 12.86
N ALA A 311 -23.65 -1.72 13.25
CA ALA A 311 -23.54 -2.58 14.41
C ALA A 311 -22.33 -3.53 14.35
N GLN A 312 -22.05 -4.10 13.16
CA GLN A 312 -20.86 -4.95 12.95
C GLN A 312 -19.57 -4.16 13.15
N VAL A 313 -19.46 -2.96 12.59
CA VAL A 313 -18.28 -2.09 12.75
C VAL A 313 -18.11 -1.65 14.21
N MET A 314 -19.18 -1.19 14.87
CA MET A 314 -19.16 -0.78 16.28
C MET A 314 -18.78 -1.93 17.24
N SER A 315 -19.08 -3.18 16.88
CA SER A 315 -18.63 -4.33 17.68
C SER A 315 -17.10 -4.53 17.66
N MET A 316 -16.41 -3.95 16.67
CA MET A 316 -14.97 -4.10 16.48
C MET A 316 -14.15 -2.92 17.01
N ILE A 317 -14.72 -1.71 17.01
CA ILE A 317 -14.00 -0.47 17.33
C ILE A 317 -14.79 0.42 18.28
N GLY A 318 -14.09 1.21 19.10
CA GLY A 318 -14.69 2.18 20.02
C GLY A 318 -14.71 3.60 19.45
N ALA A 319 -15.37 3.81 18.31
CA ALA A 319 -15.48 5.11 17.63
C ALA A 319 -16.94 5.43 17.27
N GLN A 320 -17.24 6.69 16.95
CA GLN A 320 -18.47 7.01 16.20
C GLN A 320 -18.36 6.39 14.81
N VAL A 321 -19.44 5.78 14.33
CA VAL A 321 -19.44 5.06 13.06
C VAL A 321 -20.55 5.57 12.17
N ASP A 322 -20.18 5.96 10.95
CA ASP A 322 -21.13 6.24 9.87
C ASP A 322 -21.04 5.13 8.81
N ILE A 323 -22.18 4.72 8.26
CA ILE A 323 -22.28 3.82 7.12
C ILE A 323 -22.98 4.53 5.98
N VAL A 324 -22.33 4.60 4.82
CA VAL A 324 -22.87 5.22 3.61
C VAL A 324 -23.04 4.18 2.52
N VAL A 325 -24.29 3.86 2.18
CA VAL A 325 -24.66 2.92 1.12
C VAL A 325 -24.99 3.69 -0.14
N ILE A 326 -24.32 3.35 -1.24
CA ILE A 326 -24.57 3.97 -2.55
C ILE A 326 -25.03 2.96 -3.61
N ASP A 327 -25.69 3.46 -4.65
CA ASP A 327 -25.87 2.73 -5.91
C ASP A 327 -24.66 2.88 -6.84
N ARG A 328 -24.78 2.34 -8.07
CA ARG A 328 -23.70 2.41 -9.08
C ARG A 328 -23.45 3.83 -9.61
N ALA A 329 -24.45 4.70 -9.58
CA ALA A 329 -24.33 6.10 -10.01
C ALA A 329 -23.77 7.01 -8.90
N GLY A 330 -23.62 6.49 -7.68
CA GLY A 330 -23.18 7.25 -6.52
C GLY A 330 -24.32 7.99 -5.80
N ARG A 331 -25.58 7.65 -6.09
CA ARG A 331 -26.70 8.13 -5.28
C ARG A 331 -26.66 7.43 -3.93
N ILE A 332 -26.78 8.20 -2.86
CA ILE A 332 -26.90 7.66 -1.50
C ILE A 332 -28.26 6.98 -1.37
N LEU A 333 -28.24 5.67 -1.12
CA LEU A 333 -29.42 4.86 -0.85
C LEU A 333 -29.77 4.87 0.64
N ALA A 334 -28.74 4.90 1.50
CA ALA A 334 -28.90 5.02 2.95
C ALA A 334 -27.64 5.64 3.58
N HIS A 335 -27.86 6.33 4.69
CA HIS A 335 -26.82 6.85 5.57
C HIS A 335 -27.27 6.60 7.01
N ASP A 336 -26.45 5.90 7.80
CA ASP A 336 -26.70 5.61 9.21
C ASP A 336 -25.47 5.99 10.03
N GLY A 337 -25.62 6.93 10.98
CA GLY A 337 -24.49 7.63 11.61
C GLY A 337 -24.88 8.51 12.77
#